data_AF-A0A395YMR3-F1
#
_entry.id   AF-A0A395YMR3-F1
#
_cell.length_a   1.000
_cell.length_b   1.000
_cell.length_c   1.000
_cell.angle_alpha   90.00
_cell.angle_beta   90.00
_cell.angle_gamma   90.00
#
_symmetry.space_group_name_H-M   'P 1'
#
loop_
_entity.id
_entity.type
_entity.pdbx_description
1 polymer ?
#
loop_
_entity_poly.entity_id
_entity_poly.type
_entity_poly.pdbx_seq_one_letter_code
_entity_poly.pdbx_strand_id
1 'polypeptide(L)'
;MKEKMKDFRIMGIPAVPYAIILAIVLVAMYTGNLGGDLLSTIVLLIAIGSILFEIGDRIPIFNKWVGGGSMMAMMFTSWMVYMNWIPEKYVESVSNFYDTFGFQTLFICFLMAGSLLVIERDSLIKSIVRYIPTILAGVAGAAALGLVVGMLLGHKPSELVCYYILPIMGGGNGAGAIPMSQIFNEVTGLDKDTYYAKAIAILTFANILCVFAAAFLNGAGRQFPKLTGDGTNLMRNKGKEAVTDKKMKLLLRRPGNADAVLPG
;
A
#
# COMPACT_ATOMS: atom_id res chain seq x y z
N MET A 1 18.47 7.43 -33.13
CA MET A 1 18.23 7.89 -31.74
C MET A 1 16.78 8.34 -31.49
N LYS A 2 16.08 8.96 -32.47
CA LYS A 2 14.67 9.39 -32.34
C LYS A 2 13.61 8.28 -32.27
N GLU A 3 13.88 7.06 -32.76
CA GLU A 3 12.86 5.98 -32.77
C GLU A 3 12.67 5.29 -31.41
N LYS A 4 13.73 5.13 -30.60
CA LYS A 4 13.62 4.50 -29.27
C LYS A 4 12.94 5.39 -28.20
N MET A 5 12.72 6.67 -28.47
CA MET A 5 11.98 7.58 -27.58
C MET A 5 10.47 7.61 -27.85
N LYS A 6 10.00 7.07 -28.99
CA LYS A 6 8.57 7.08 -29.34
C LYS A 6 7.76 5.98 -28.64
N ASP A 7 8.40 4.88 -28.26
CA ASP A 7 7.75 3.78 -27.52
C ASP A 7 7.84 3.92 -26.00
N PHE A 8 8.53 4.95 -25.49
CA PHE A 8 8.51 5.23 -24.08
C PHE A 8 7.15 5.81 -23.70
N ARG A 9 6.41 5.10 -22.86
CA ARG A 9 5.11 5.52 -22.32
C ARG A 9 5.21 5.64 -20.81
N ILE A 10 4.58 6.67 -20.26
CA ILE A 10 4.44 6.91 -18.82
C ILE A 10 2.94 6.83 -18.53
N MET A 11 2.51 5.86 -17.72
CA MET A 11 1.07 5.59 -17.48
C MET A 11 0.23 5.48 -18.77
N GLY A 12 0.78 4.87 -19.82
CA GLY A 12 0.09 4.72 -21.11
C GLY A 12 0.10 5.95 -22.02
N ILE A 13 0.60 7.10 -21.55
CA ILE A 13 0.78 8.33 -22.34
C ILE A 13 2.17 8.33 -23.00
N PRO A 14 2.32 8.67 -24.29
CA PRO A 14 3.63 8.79 -24.91
C PRO A 14 4.53 9.81 -24.19
N ALA A 15 5.85 9.56 -24.15
CA ALA A 15 6.79 10.34 -23.35
C ALA A 15 6.79 11.84 -23.67
N VAL A 16 6.68 12.19 -24.96
CA VAL A 16 6.76 13.58 -25.44
C VAL A 16 5.58 14.43 -24.93
N PRO A 17 4.30 14.07 -25.17
CA PRO A 17 3.18 14.83 -24.62
C PRO A 17 3.16 14.83 -23.09
N TYR A 18 3.56 13.73 -22.46
CA TYR A 18 3.67 13.68 -21.01
C TYR A 18 4.70 14.68 -20.47
N ALA A 19 5.89 14.76 -21.06
CA ALA A 19 6.94 15.68 -20.63
C ALA A 19 6.53 17.15 -20.79
N ILE A 20 5.73 17.47 -21.82
CA ILE A 20 5.16 18.80 -22.01
C ILE A 20 4.18 19.13 -20.88
N ILE A 21 3.27 18.21 -20.56
CA ILE A 21 2.31 18.38 -19.45
C ILE A 21 3.07 18.56 -18.12
N LEU A 22 4.06 17.73 -17.85
CA LEU A 22 4.88 17.83 -16.64
C LEU A 22 5.58 19.20 -16.55
N ALA A 23 6.20 19.67 -17.64
CA ALA A 23 6.85 20.96 -17.66
C ALA A 23 5.87 22.12 -17.39
N ILE A 24 4.68 22.09 -18.00
CA ILE A 24 3.64 23.09 -17.77
C ILE A 24 3.20 23.07 -16.31
N VAL A 25 2.95 21.89 -15.72
CA VAL A 25 2.53 21.75 -14.33
C VAL A 25 3.60 22.24 -13.36
N LEU A 26 4.87 21.90 -13.59
CA LEU A 26 5.98 22.37 -12.75
C LEU A 26 6.17 23.88 -12.85
N VAL A 27 6.12 24.46 -14.05
CA VAL A 27 6.20 25.92 -14.23
C VAL A 27 5.01 26.60 -13.56
N ALA A 28 3.79 26.09 -13.74
CA ALA A 28 2.60 26.64 -13.09
C ALA A 28 2.68 26.55 -11.55
N MET A 29 3.24 25.45 -11.03
CA MET A 29 3.48 25.27 -9.60
C MET A 29 4.45 26.34 -9.06
N TYR A 30 5.63 26.49 -9.68
CA TYR A 30 6.66 27.44 -9.21
C TYR A 30 6.30 28.91 -9.45
N THR A 31 5.51 29.21 -10.49
CA THR A 31 5.01 30.57 -10.74
C THR A 31 3.82 30.94 -9.85
N GLY A 32 3.27 29.99 -9.08
CA GLY A 32 2.10 30.21 -8.23
C GLY A 32 0.77 30.25 -8.98
N ASN A 33 0.79 30.10 -10.32
CA ASN A 33 -0.38 30.14 -11.20
C ASN A 33 -1.19 28.85 -11.19
N LEU A 34 -0.66 27.76 -10.63
CA LEU A 34 -1.45 26.55 -10.40
C LEU A 34 -2.45 26.80 -9.26
N GLY A 35 -3.71 26.44 -9.51
CA GLY A 35 -4.79 26.55 -8.53
C GLY A 35 -4.55 25.66 -7.31
N GLY A 36 -5.20 25.98 -6.20
CA GLY A 36 -5.31 25.11 -5.01
C GLY A 36 -6.61 24.31 -4.99
N ASP A 37 -7.35 24.31 -6.10
CA ASP A 37 -8.61 23.58 -6.23
C ASP A 37 -8.37 22.08 -6.46
N LEU A 38 -9.46 21.32 -6.40
CA LEU A 38 -9.47 19.87 -6.55
C LEU A 38 -8.81 19.40 -7.85
N LEU A 39 -9.12 20.04 -8.98
CA LEU A 39 -8.61 19.62 -10.28
C LEU A 39 -7.11 19.91 -10.39
N SER A 40 -6.68 21.10 -9.98
CA SER A 40 -5.27 21.47 -9.94
C SER A 40 -4.45 20.52 -9.05
N THR A 41 -5.01 20.13 -7.90
CA THR A 41 -4.38 19.17 -6.97
C THR A 41 -4.24 17.78 -7.59
N ILE A 42 -5.29 17.27 -8.26
CA ILE A 42 -5.24 15.97 -8.95
C ILE A 42 -4.20 15.99 -10.08
N VAL A 43 -4.16 17.07 -10.86
CA VAL A 43 -3.18 17.23 -11.96
C VAL A 43 -1.76 17.22 -11.41
N LEU A 44 -1.50 17.91 -10.29
CA LEU A 44 -0.20 17.90 -9.63
C LEU A 44 0.20 16.49 -9.16
N LEU A 45 -0.73 15.78 -8.49
CA LEU A 45 -0.50 14.43 -8.00
C LEU A 45 -0.21 13.44 -9.14
N ILE A 46 -0.97 13.53 -10.23
CA ILE A 46 -0.73 12.69 -11.42
C ILE A 46 0.62 13.05 -12.03
N ALA A 47 0.93 14.34 -12.24
CA ALA A 47 2.16 14.76 -12.90
C ALA A 47 3.41 14.31 -12.13
N ILE A 48 3.49 14.57 -10.82
CA ILE A 48 4.67 14.20 -10.02
C ILE A 48 4.66 12.70 -9.71
N GLY A 49 3.51 12.14 -9.34
CA GLY A 49 3.40 10.74 -8.94
C GLY A 49 3.74 9.76 -10.06
N SER A 50 3.28 10.04 -11.28
CA SER A 50 3.48 9.15 -12.43
C SER A 50 4.92 9.05 -12.90
N ILE A 51 5.69 10.14 -12.90
CA ILE A 51 7.12 10.09 -13.26
C ILE A 51 7.92 9.35 -12.20
N LEU A 52 7.65 9.61 -10.92
CA LEU A 52 8.32 8.92 -9.82
C LEU A 52 7.97 7.43 -9.80
N PHE A 53 6.73 7.08 -10.11
CA PHE A 53 6.30 5.70 -10.23
C PHE A 53 7.08 4.97 -11.33
N GLU A 54 7.14 5.54 -12.54
CA GLU A 54 7.89 4.95 -13.65
C GLU A 54 9.39 4.83 -13.35
N ILE A 55 9.98 5.83 -12.70
CA ILE A 55 11.39 5.78 -12.29
C ILE A 55 11.60 4.63 -11.29
N GLY A 56 10.75 4.51 -10.28
CA GLY A 56 10.85 3.47 -9.26
C GLY A 56 10.71 2.06 -9.83
N ASP A 57 9.80 1.86 -10.78
CA ASP A 57 9.59 0.56 -11.43
C ASP A 57 10.74 0.15 -12.35
N ARG A 58 11.42 1.12 -12.97
CA ARG A 58 12.53 0.87 -13.89
C ARG A 58 13.84 0.52 -13.17
N ILE A 59 14.02 0.94 -11.92
CA ILE A 59 15.24 0.62 -11.15
C ILE A 59 15.12 -0.82 -10.63
N PRO A 60 15.88 -1.82 -11.16
CA PRO A 60 15.62 -3.23 -10.90
C PRO A 60 15.80 -3.63 -9.42
N ILE A 61 16.73 -2.99 -8.72
CA ILE A 61 16.98 -3.24 -7.30
C ILE A 61 15.83 -2.66 -6.46
N PHE A 62 15.40 -1.44 -6.77
CA PHE A 62 14.33 -0.75 -6.05
C PHE A 62 12.99 -1.45 -6.25
N ASN A 63 12.69 -1.88 -7.48
CA ASN A 63 11.50 -2.65 -7.80
C ASN A 63 11.46 -4.00 -7.08
N LYS A 64 12.58 -4.72 -7.00
CA LYS A 64 12.60 -6.05 -6.37
C LYS A 64 12.59 -6.03 -4.84
N TRP A 65 13.23 -5.05 -4.21
CA TRP A 65 13.53 -5.09 -2.77
C TRP A 65 12.91 -3.97 -1.94
N VAL A 66 12.57 -2.83 -2.55
CA VAL A 66 12.08 -1.66 -1.83
C VAL A 66 10.58 -1.46 -2.03
N GLY A 67 10.05 -1.87 -3.19
CA GLY A 67 8.61 -1.83 -3.51
C GLY A 67 8.26 -1.05 -4.78
N GLY A 68 9.25 -0.76 -5.64
CA GLY A 68 9.01 -0.24 -7.00
C GLY A 68 8.46 1.18 -7.05
N GLY A 69 7.61 1.44 -8.04
CA GLY A 69 7.12 2.77 -8.36
C GLY A 69 6.32 3.42 -7.24
N SER A 70 5.44 2.67 -6.58
CA SER A 70 4.62 3.20 -5.48
C SER A 70 5.47 3.69 -4.31
N MET A 71 6.52 2.94 -3.98
CA MET A 71 7.45 3.31 -2.92
C MET A 71 8.31 4.50 -3.28
N MET A 72 8.73 4.62 -4.54
CA MET A 72 9.46 5.78 -5.02
C MET A 72 8.57 7.03 -4.95
N ALA A 73 7.33 6.93 -5.43
CA ALA A 73 6.37 8.02 -5.37
C ALA A 73 6.09 8.47 -3.93
N MET A 74 5.97 7.56 -2.98
CA MET A 74 5.74 7.89 -1.56
C MET A 74 6.97 8.52 -0.89
N MET A 75 8.14 7.86 -0.95
CA MET A 75 9.32 8.31 -0.21
C MET A 75 9.93 9.57 -0.82
N PHE A 76 10.01 9.63 -2.15
CA PHE A 76 10.65 10.75 -2.83
C PHE A 76 9.81 12.02 -2.73
N THR A 77 8.48 11.93 -2.82
CA THR A 77 7.63 13.12 -2.60
C THR A 77 7.70 13.61 -1.16
N SER A 78 7.75 12.72 -0.17
CA SER A 78 7.99 13.10 1.23
C SER A 78 9.32 13.83 1.41
N TRP A 79 10.37 13.37 0.75
CA TRP A 79 11.68 14.05 0.74
C TRP A 79 11.64 15.40 0.00
N MET A 80 10.90 15.51 -1.10
CA MET A 80 10.69 16.78 -1.81
C MET A 80 9.98 17.82 -0.94
N VAL A 81 9.00 17.40 -0.15
CA VAL A 81 8.34 18.28 0.84
C VAL A 81 9.32 18.70 1.92
N TYR A 82 10.12 17.77 2.47
CA TYR A 82 11.15 18.09 3.46
C TYR A 82 12.20 19.10 2.94
N MET A 83 12.59 18.98 1.67
CA MET A 83 13.52 19.91 1.01
C MET A 83 12.86 21.24 0.56
N ASN A 84 11.57 21.44 0.84
CA ASN A 84 10.79 22.60 0.39
C ASN A 84 10.76 22.79 -1.14
N TRP A 85 10.87 21.71 -1.91
CA TRP A 85 10.77 21.76 -3.38
C TRP A 85 9.32 21.91 -3.86
N ILE A 86 8.36 21.50 -3.02
CA ILE A 86 6.94 21.69 -3.28
C ILE A 86 6.47 22.85 -2.39
N PRO A 87 5.98 23.96 -2.95
CA PRO A 87 5.51 25.09 -2.15
C PRO A 87 4.38 24.70 -1.20
N GLU A 88 4.39 25.28 0.01
CA GLU A 88 3.48 24.93 1.12
C GLU A 88 2.00 25.01 0.72
N LYS A 89 1.62 26.00 -0.09
CA LYS A 89 0.28 26.13 -0.70
C LYS A 89 -0.23 24.82 -1.31
N TYR A 90 0.63 24.10 -2.04
CA TYR A 90 0.25 22.86 -2.71
C TYR A 90 0.31 21.65 -1.77
N VAL A 91 1.20 21.67 -0.78
CA VAL A 91 1.20 20.66 0.29
C VAL A 91 -0.12 20.72 1.06
N GLU A 92 -0.56 21.91 1.44
CA GLU A 92 -1.86 22.14 2.10
C GLU A 92 -3.03 21.71 1.20
N SER A 93 -2.99 22.06 -0.09
CA SER A 93 -4.02 21.65 -1.05
C SER A 93 -4.13 20.12 -1.16
N VAL A 94 -2.99 19.42 -1.18
CA VAL A 94 -2.95 17.95 -1.20
C VAL A 94 -3.46 17.36 0.12
N SER A 95 -3.06 17.91 1.27
CA SER A 95 -3.53 17.45 2.59
C SER A 95 -5.04 17.65 2.74
N ASN A 96 -5.57 18.81 2.34
CA ASN A 96 -7.01 19.08 2.36
C ASN A 96 -7.78 18.13 1.42
N PHE A 97 -7.21 17.83 0.25
CA PHE A 97 -7.81 16.84 -0.65
C PHE A 97 -7.85 15.43 -0.05
N TYR A 98 -6.75 15.01 0.57
CA TYR A 98 -6.60 13.66 1.08
C TYR A 98 -7.44 13.42 2.34
N ASP A 99 -7.34 14.32 3.32
CA ASP A 99 -7.97 14.19 4.63
C ASP A 99 -9.33 14.91 4.70
N THR A 100 -9.38 16.21 4.38
CA THR A 100 -10.59 17.04 4.60
C THR A 100 -11.72 16.71 3.65
N PHE A 101 -11.44 16.57 2.34
CA PHE A 101 -12.44 16.12 1.37
C PHE A 101 -12.72 14.61 1.46
N GLY A 102 -11.99 13.88 2.30
CA GLY A 102 -12.21 12.46 2.55
C GLY A 102 -11.87 11.57 1.36
N PHE A 103 -10.97 12.01 0.46
CA PHE A 103 -10.55 11.19 -0.67
C PHE A 103 -9.92 9.87 -0.18
N GLN A 104 -9.16 9.89 0.92
CA GLN A 104 -8.65 8.66 1.56
C GLN A 104 -9.78 7.68 1.88
N THR A 105 -10.80 8.16 2.59
CA THR A 105 -11.95 7.34 3.00
C THR A 105 -12.72 6.82 1.79
N LEU A 106 -12.99 7.69 0.82
CA LEU A 106 -13.67 7.34 -0.43
C LEU A 106 -12.90 6.27 -1.21
N PHE A 107 -11.59 6.42 -1.34
CA PHE A 107 -10.74 5.45 -2.03
C PHE A 107 -10.73 4.09 -1.33
N ILE A 108 -10.61 4.07 0.00
CA ILE A 108 -10.69 2.83 0.80
C ILE A 108 -12.08 2.19 0.65
N CYS A 109 -13.16 2.96 0.70
CA CYS A 109 -14.51 2.46 0.50
C CYS A 109 -14.69 1.79 -0.88
N PHE A 110 -14.19 2.41 -1.95
CA PHE A 110 -14.26 1.82 -3.29
C PHE A 110 -13.43 0.56 -3.43
N LEU A 111 -12.20 0.52 -2.90
CA LEU A 111 -11.37 -0.69 -2.90
C LEU A 111 -12.03 -1.82 -2.11
N MET A 112 -12.60 -1.50 -0.93
CA MET A 112 -13.28 -2.49 -0.11
C MET A 112 -14.54 -3.03 -0.79
N ALA A 113 -15.42 -2.14 -1.28
CA ALA A 113 -16.61 -2.55 -2.02
C ALA A 113 -16.25 -3.40 -3.25
N GLY A 114 -15.26 -2.97 -4.04
CA GLY A 114 -14.77 -3.71 -5.20
C GLY A 114 -14.24 -5.09 -4.84
N SER A 115 -13.39 -5.19 -3.81
CA SER A 115 -12.83 -6.47 -3.37
C SER A 115 -13.88 -7.44 -2.83
N LEU A 116 -14.90 -6.93 -2.11
CA LEU A 116 -15.98 -7.76 -1.56
C LEU A 116 -16.93 -8.28 -2.63
N LEU A 117 -17.15 -7.53 -3.71
CA LEU A 117 -17.97 -7.99 -4.85
C LEU A 117 -17.33 -9.16 -5.60
N VAL A 118 -16.00 -9.27 -5.58
CA VAL A 118 -15.25 -10.35 -6.27
C VAL A 118 -15.21 -11.65 -5.43
N ILE A 119 -15.33 -11.57 -4.11
CA ILE A 119 -15.16 -12.72 -3.21
C ILE A 119 -16.50 -13.43 -2.97
N GLU A 120 -16.54 -14.74 -3.24
CA GLU A 120 -17.70 -15.58 -2.89
C GLU A 120 -17.95 -15.61 -1.37
N ARG A 121 -19.22 -15.49 -0.97
CA ARG A 121 -19.66 -15.44 0.45
C ARG A 121 -19.05 -16.55 1.32
N ASP A 122 -18.99 -17.78 0.82
CA ASP A 122 -18.47 -18.93 1.56
C ASP A 122 -16.94 -18.85 1.79
N SER A 123 -16.21 -18.27 0.83
CA SER A 123 -14.78 -18.01 0.95
C SER A 123 -14.52 -16.87 1.94
N LEU A 124 -15.36 -15.82 1.90
CA LEU A 124 -15.31 -14.67 2.81
C LEU A 124 -15.45 -15.11 4.28
N ILE A 125 -16.51 -15.84 4.62
CA ILE A 125 -16.77 -16.27 6.00
C ILE A 125 -15.64 -17.15 6.53
N LYS A 126 -15.16 -18.11 5.73
CA LYS A 126 -14.03 -18.98 6.11
C LYS A 126 -12.74 -18.21 6.34
N SER A 127 -12.51 -17.16 5.54
CA SER A 127 -11.34 -16.31 5.67
C SER A 127 -11.40 -15.49 6.96
N ILE A 128 -12.55 -14.87 7.28
CA ILE A 128 -12.72 -14.07 8.50
C ILE A 128 -12.45 -14.90 9.77
N VAL A 129 -13.02 -16.11 9.86
CA VAL A 129 -12.86 -16.96 11.05
C VAL A 129 -11.41 -17.33 11.33
N ARG A 130 -10.58 -17.50 10.28
CA ARG A 130 -9.14 -17.80 10.43
C ARG A 130 -8.29 -16.54 10.57
N TYR A 131 -8.75 -15.43 9.99
CA TYR A 131 -8.05 -14.16 10.02
C TYR A 131 -8.04 -13.56 11.42
N ILE A 132 -9.15 -13.62 12.16
CA ILE A 132 -9.23 -13.07 13.53
C ILE A 132 -8.18 -13.69 14.48
N PRO A 133 -8.05 -15.02 14.63
CA PRO A 133 -6.99 -15.62 15.45
C PRO A 133 -5.59 -15.24 14.99
N THR A 134 -5.38 -15.09 13.68
CA THR A 134 -4.08 -14.71 13.11
C THR A 134 -3.70 -13.27 13.49
N ILE A 135 -4.66 -12.33 13.44
CA ILE A 135 -4.44 -10.96 13.93
C ILE A 135 -4.11 -10.98 15.42
N LEU A 136 -4.90 -11.68 16.24
CA LEU A 136 -4.67 -11.74 17.68
C LEU A 136 -3.30 -12.35 18.02
N ALA A 137 -2.88 -13.38 17.30
CA ALA A 137 -1.55 -13.95 17.43
C ALA A 137 -0.44 -12.95 17.02
N GLY A 138 -0.66 -12.16 15.96
CA GLY A 138 0.24 -11.08 15.55
C GLY A 138 0.36 -9.99 16.60
N VAL A 139 -0.76 -9.54 17.17
CA VAL A 139 -0.79 -8.54 18.26
C VAL A 139 -0.11 -9.07 19.52
N ALA A 140 -0.40 -10.31 19.92
CA ALA A 140 0.23 -10.95 21.07
C ALA A 140 1.74 -11.13 20.85
N GLY A 141 2.16 -11.53 19.65
CA GLY A 141 3.57 -11.67 19.28
C GLY A 141 4.31 -10.33 19.30
N ALA A 142 3.72 -9.29 18.71
CA ALA A 142 4.26 -7.93 18.74
C ALA A 142 4.37 -7.40 20.17
N ALA A 143 3.35 -7.63 21.00
CA ALA A 143 3.36 -7.23 22.40
C ALA A 143 4.44 -7.96 23.20
N ALA A 144 4.55 -9.29 23.04
CA ALA A 144 5.56 -10.08 23.75
C ALA A 144 6.99 -9.67 23.37
N LEU A 145 7.29 -9.57 22.07
CA LEU A 145 8.62 -9.15 21.61
C LEU A 145 8.92 -7.69 21.98
N GLY A 146 7.96 -6.79 21.82
CA GLY A 146 8.10 -5.38 22.19
C GLY A 146 8.35 -5.19 23.69
N LEU A 147 7.65 -5.94 24.54
CA LEU A 147 7.88 -5.94 25.99
C LEU A 147 9.26 -6.47 26.35
N VAL A 148 9.67 -7.62 25.79
CA VAL A 148 10.99 -8.20 26.08
C VAL A 148 12.11 -7.24 25.70
N VAL A 149 12.08 -6.70 24.48
CA VAL A 149 13.13 -5.76 24.02
C VAL A 149 13.09 -4.46 24.81
N GLY A 150 11.91 -3.89 25.05
CA GLY A 150 11.79 -2.63 25.79
C GLY A 150 12.20 -2.75 27.25
N MET A 151 11.91 -3.88 27.90
CA MET A 151 12.36 -4.14 29.27
C MET A 151 13.86 -4.34 29.36
N LEU A 152 14.50 -4.99 28.36
CA LEU A 152 15.96 -5.10 28.28
C LEU A 152 16.63 -3.73 28.13
N LEU A 153 15.95 -2.77 27.51
CA LEU A 153 16.38 -1.38 27.40
C LEU A 153 16.07 -0.53 28.65
N GLY A 154 15.45 -1.12 29.69
CA GLY A 154 15.16 -0.46 30.96
C GLY A 154 13.83 0.28 31.03
N HIS A 155 12.94 0.13 30.04
CA HIS A 155 11.61 0.75 30.05
C HIS A 155 10.58 -0.05 30.85
N LYS A 156 9.60 0.66 31.42
CA LYS A 156 8.49 0.04 32.18
C LYS A 156 7.49 -0.63 31.23
N PRO A 157 6.93 -1.81 31.57
CA PRO A 157 5.94 -2.49 30.73
C PRO A 157 4.71 -1.64 30.39
N SER A 158 4.19 -0.87 31.35
CA SER A 158 3.02 -0.01 31.13
C SER A 158 3.28 1.10 30.12
N GLU A 159 4.48 1.69 30.14
CA GLU A 159 4.89 2.72 29.18
C GLU A 159 5.02 2.15 27.77
N LEU A 160 5.64 0.97 27.65
CA LEU A 160 5.80 0.26 26.39
C LEU A 160 4.45 -0.09 25.76
N VAL A 161 3.51 -0.59 26.56
CA VAL A 161 2.17 -0.91 26.07
C VAL A 161 1.43 0.35 25.63
N CYS A 162 1.36 1.37 26.50
CA CYS A 162 0.54 2.54 26.25
C CYS A 162 1.07 3.45 25.13
N TYR A 163 2.38 3.64 25.04
CA TYR A 163 2.97 4.62 24.10
C TYR A 163 3.56 3.99 22.84
N TYR A 164 3.84 2.68 22.83
CA TYR A 164 4.45 2.02 21.67
C TYR A 164 3.54 0.95 21.08
N ILE A 165 3.24 -0.11 21.84
CA ILE A 165 2.55 -1.28 21.29
C ILE A 165 1.13 -0.92 20.84
N LEU A 166 0.36 -0.22 21.66
CA LEU A 166 -1.02 0.16 21.32
C LEU A 166 -1.08 1.10 20.10
N PRO A 167 -0.31 2.20 20.04
CA PRO A 167 -0.28 3.04 18.84
C PRO A 167 0.15 2.30 17.57
N ILE A 168 1.18 1.44 17.64
CA ILE A 168 1.72 0.72 16.48
C ILE A 168 0.72 -0.32 15.95
N MET A 169 0.06 -1.07 16.84
CA MET A 169 -0.90 -2.11 16.47
C MET A 169 -2.34 -1.58 16.28
N GLY A 170 -2.56 -0.29 16.54
CA GLY A 170 -3.84 0.38 16.39
C GLY A 170 -4.24 0.63 14.93
N GLY A 171 -5.42 1.24 14.74
CA GLY A 171 -5.99 1.55 13.42
C GLY A 171 -5.35 2.73 12.68
N GLY A 172 -4.06 2.99 12.87
CA GLY A 172 -3.37 4.14 12.29
C GLY A 172 -3.82 5.47 12.90
N ASN A 173 -3.76 6.57 12.13
CA ASN A 173 -4.10 7.89 12.65
C ASN A 173 -5.61 8.05 12.94
N GLY A 174 -6.44 7.93 11.90
CA GLY A 174 -7.87 8.24 11.98
C GLY A 174 -8.69 7.31 12.88
N ALA A 175 -8.37 6.02 12.91
CA ALA A 175 -9.10 5.02 13.69
C ALA A 175 -8.33 4.50 14.93
N GLY A 176 -7.10 4.98 15.15
CA GLY A 176 -6.23 4.53 16.24
C GLY A 176 -5.80 5.69 17.14
N ALA A 177 -4.85 6.49 16.69
CA ALA A 177 -4.19 7.52 17.51
C ALA A 177 -5.17 8.55 18.09
N ILE A 178 -6.19 8.97 17.32
CA ILE A 178 -7.20 9.93 17.79
C ILE A 178 -8.11 9.34 18.88
N PRO A 179 -8.81 8.20 18.68
CA PRO A 179 -9.57 7.59 19.77
C PRO A 179 -8.72 7.16 20.98
N MET A 180 -7.50 6.68 20.75
CA MET A 180 -6.60 6.26 21.84
C MET A 180 -6.19 7.45 22.71
N SER A 181 -5.94 8.63 22.14
CA SER A 181 -5.63 9.83 22.92
C SER A 181 -6.80 10.29 23.78
N GLN A 182 -8.03 10.13 23.28
CA GLN A 182 -9.26 10.41 24.05
C GLN A 182 -9.40 9.45 25.23
N ILE A 183 -9.29 8.13 24.99
CA ILE A 183 -9.35 7.11 26.05
C ILE A 183 -8.23 7.36 27.08
N PHE A 184 -7.02 7.70 26.62
CA PHE A 184 -5.90 7.98 27.50
C PHE A 184 -6.19 9.17 28.42
N ASN A 185 -6.74 10.25 27.88
CA ASN A 185 -7.14 11.42 28.65
C ASN A 185 -8.26 11.11 29.66
N GLU A 186 -9.28 10.36 29.23
CA GLU A 186 -10.40 9.97 30.11
C GLU A 186 -9.95 9.09 31.28
N VAL A 187 -9.01 8.17 31.06
CA VAL A 187 -8.56 7.22 32.08
C VAL A 187 -7.48 7.80 32.99
N THR A 188 -6.56 8.61 32.45
CA THR A 188 -5.37 9.09 33.20
C THR A 188 -5.49 10.54 33.66
N GLY A 189 -6.40 11.33 33.08
CA GLY A 189 -6.49 12.77 33.30
C GLY A 189 -5.37 13.58 32.64
N LEU A 190 -4.43 12.93 31.94
CA LEU A 190 -3.32 13.58 31.26
C LEU A 190 -3.72 14.13 29.89
N ASP A 191 -3.02 15.16 29.42
CA ASP A 191 -3.32 15.84 28.18
C ASP A 191 -3.33 14.90 26.94
N LYS A 192 -4.43 14.97 26.17
CA LYS A 192 -4.64 14.15 24.98
C LYS A 192 -3.65 14.52 23.87
N ASP A 193 -3.30 15.80 23.73
CA ASP A 193 -2.52 16.30 22.61
C ASP A 193 -1.06 15.87 22.76
N THR A 194 -0.57 15.87 24.01
CA THR A 194 0.75 15.33 24.37
C THR A 194 0.84 13.82 24.10
N TYR A 195 -0.20 13.04 24.43
CA TYR A 195 -0.24 11.62 24.08
C TYR A 195 -0.27 11.43 22.58
N TYR A 196 -1.16 12.14 21.88
CA TYR A 196 -1.33 12.04 20.43
C TYR A 196 -0.02 12.37 19.68
N ALA A 197 0.67 13.45 20.05
CA ALA A 197 1.94 13.84 19.43
C ALA A 197 3.02 12.75 19.57
N LYS A 198 3.09 12.06 20.72
CA LYS A 198 3.99 10.93 20.91
C LYS A 198 3.55 9.71 20.09
N ALA A 199 2.26 9.37 20.16
CA ALA A 199 1.70 8.22 19.48
C ALA A 199 1.86 8.32 17.95
N ILE A 200 1.57 9.48 17.36
CA ILE A 200 1.69 9.69 15.90
C ILE A 200 3.15 9.66 15.43
N ALA A 201 4.10 10.16 16.24
CA ALA A 201 5.52 10.09 15.93
C ALA A 201 6.01 8.63 15.90
N ILE A 202 5.66 7.84 16.92
CA ILE A 202 6.02 6.43 17.02
C ILE A 202 5.34 5.61 15.92
N LEU A 203 4.05 5.82 15.69
CA LEU A 203 3.28 5.18 14.64
C LEU A 203 3.89 5.43 13.26
N THR A 204 4.21 6.69 12.94
CA THR A 204 4.79 7.06 11.65
C THR A 204 6.13 6.38 11.41
N PHE A 205 7.00 6.36 12.43
CA PHE A 205 8.29 5.67 12.36
C PHE A 205 8.11 4.15 12.17
N ALA A 206 7.24 3.52 12.95
CA ALA A 206 6.95 2.10 12.82
C ALA A 206 6.35 1.76 11.45
N ASN A 207 5.48 2.61 10.90
CA ASN A 207 4.90 2.41 9.57
C ASN A 207 5.97 2.35 8.48
N ILE A 208 6.99 3.22 8.54
CA ILE A 208 8.14 3.18 7.62
C ILE A 208 8.85 1.82 7.72
N LEU A 209 9.12 1.33 8.93
CA LEU A 209 9.73 0.02 9.15
C LEU A 209 8.85 -1.14 8.63
N CYS A 210 7.54 -1.08 8.86
CA CYS A 210 6.57 -2.06 8.35
C CYS A 210 6.60 -2.16 6.83
N VAL A 211 6.68 -1.02 6.15
CA VAL A 211 6.75 -0.96 4.69
C VAL A 211 8.05 -1.60 4.17
N PHE A 212 9.20 -1.30 4.79
CA PHE A 212 10.45 -1.98 4.46
C PHE A 212 10.41 -3.49 4.73
N ALA A 213 9.82 -3.90 5.86
CA ALA A 213 9.64 -5.30 6.20
C ALA A 213 8.73 -6.02 5.18
N ALA A 214 7.66 -5.37 4.71
CA ALA A 214 6.77 -5.91 3.69
C ALA A 214 7.51 -6.10 2.35
N ALA A 215 8.32 -5.13 1.93
CA ALA A 215 9.12 -5.23 0.72
C ALA A 215 10.17 -6.35 0.81
N PHE A 216 10.83 -6.47 1.97
CA PHE A 216 11.76 -7.55 2.26
C PHE A 216 11.08 -8.93 2.26
N LEU A 217 9.93 -9.06 2.93
CA LEU A 217 9.15 -10.31 2.96
C LEU A 217 8.66 -10.72 1.56
N ASN A 218 8.28 -9.77 0.71
CA ASN A 218 7.94 -10.04 -0.69
C ASN A 218 9.16 -10.56 -1.48
N GLY A 219 10.33 -9.93 -1.30
CA GLY A 219 11.59 -10.41 -1.88
C GLY A 219 11.96 -11.83 -1.41
N ALA A 220 11.87 -12.08 -0.10
CA ALA A 220 12.14 -13.39 0.51
C ALA A 220 11.14 -14.46 0.05
N GLY A 221 9.85 -14.13 -0.08
CA GLY A 221 8.82 -15.05 -0.57
C GLY A 221 9.08 -15.53 -2.00
N ARG A 222 9.64 -14.68 -2.86
CA ARG A 222 10.06 -15.08 -4.22
C ARG A 222 11.24 -16.05 -4.22
N GLN A 223 12.17 -15.91 -3.27
CA GLN A 223 13.31 -16.82 -3.12
C GLN A 223 12.93 -18.14 -2.44
N PHE A 224 11.93 -18.11 -1.55
CA PHE A 224 11.42 -19.28 -0.84
C PHE A 224 9.94 -19.55 -1.18
N PRO A 225 9.63 -20.12 -2.36
CA PRO A 225 8.26 -20.41 -2.80
C PRO A 225 7.40 -21.25 -1.83
N LYS A 226 8.04 -21.96 -0.89
CA LYS A 226 7.35 -22.76 0.13
C LYS A 226 6.69 -21.93 1.23
N LEU A 227 7.17 -20.70 1.45
CA LEU A 227 6.68 -19.78 2.49
C LEU A 227 5.67 -18.76 1.94
N THR A 228 5.51 -18.69 0.62
CA THR A 228 4.53 -17.82 -0.05
C THR A 228 3.36 -18.63 -0.61
N GLY A 229 2.19 -18.00 -0.70
CA GLY A 229 1.05 -18.51 -1.44
C GLY A 229 1.14 -18.21 -2.93
N ASP A 230 0.02 -18.45 -3.61
CA ASP A 230 -0.11 -18.40 -5.07
C ASP A 230 -0.19 -16.95 -5.62
N GLY A 231 -0.19 -15.94 -4.73
CA GLY A 231 -0.31 -14.52 -5.05
C GLY A 231 -1.71 -14.08 -5.50
N THR A 232 -2.59 -15.02 -5.84
CA THR A 232 -3.92 -14.78 -6.40
C THR A 232 -5.06 -15.17 -5.45
N ASN A 233 -4.82 -16.14 -4.57
CA ASN A 233 -5.83 -16.64 -3.63
C ASN A 233 -5.39 -16.39 -2.18
N LEU A 234 -6.28 -15.83 -1.37
CA LEU A 234 -6.09 -15.69 0.09
C LEU A 234 -5.89 -17.07 0.77
N MET A 235 -6.42 -18.12 0.16
CA MET A 235 -6.25 -19.51 0.58
C MET A 235 -5.63 -20.30 -0.55
N ARG A 236 -4.53 -21.02 -0.27
CA ARG A 236 -3.99 -22.02 -1.20
C ARG A 236 -5.06 -23.07 -1.48
N ASN A 237 -5.66 -23.01 -2.66
CA ASN A 237 -6.84 -23.79 -3.00
C ASN A 237 -6.40 -25.23 -3.29
N LYS A 238 -6.31 -26.08 -2.26
CA LYS A 238 -5.87 -27.47 -2.41
C LYS A 238 -6.89 -28.41 -3.07
N GLY A 239 -7.98 -27.94 -3.70
CA GLY A 239 -8.92 -28.91 -4.26
C GLY A 239 -10.17 -28.50 -5.05
N LYS A 240 -10.32 -27.29 -5.60
CA LYS A 240 -11.52 -26.99 -6.42
C LYS A 240 -11.27 -26.51 -7.85
N GLU A 241 -10.16 -25.87 -8.16
CA GLU A 241 -9.88 -25.41 -9.54
C GLU A 241 -9.27 -26.49 -10.44
N ALA A 242 -8.57 -27.47 -9.86
CA ALA A 242 -8.03 -28.59 -10.63
C ALA A 242 -9.11 -29.52 -11.21
N VAL A 243 -10.35 -29.48 -10.69
CA VAL A 243 -11.46 -30.30 -11.20
C VAL A 243 -12.11 -29.64 -12.42
N THR A 244 -12.25 -28.30 -12.42
CA THR A 244 -12.84 -27.56 -13.55
C THR A 244 -11.95 -27.63 -14.79
N ASP A 245 -10.63 -27.47 -14.63
CA ASP A 245 -9.68 -27.53 -15.75
C ASP A 245 -9.57 -28.94 -16.36
N LYS A 246 -9.65 -29.98 -15.52
CA LYS A 246 -9.69 -31.39 -15.98
C LYS A 246 -11.00 -31.74 -16.68
N LYS A 247 -12.14 -31.20 -16.22
CA LYS A 247 -13.45 -31.37 -16.88
C LYS A 247 -13.49 -30.66 -18.23
N MET A 248 -12.93 -29.45 -18.33
CA MET A 248 -12.83 -28.69 -19.58
C MET A 248 -11.92 -29.40 -20.60
N LYS A 249 -10.77 -29.94 -20.17
CA LYS A 249 -9.91 -30.78 -21.02
C LYS A 249 -10.54 -32.11 -21.45
N LEU A 250 -11.43 -32.69 -20.63
CA LEU A 250 -12.15 -33.92 -21.00
C LEU A 250 -13.29 -33.63 -22.00
N LEU A 251 -13.96 -32.48 -21.87
CA LEU A 251 -15.05 -32.06 -22.77
C LEU A 251 -14.52 -31.67 -24.15
N LEU A 252 -13.31 -31.11 -24.23
CA LEU A 252 -12.62 -30.83 -25.51
C LEU A 252 -12.01 -32.08 -26.17
N ARG A 253 -12.09 -33.25 -25.52
CA ARG A 253 -11.43 -34.50 -25.96
C ARG A 253 -12.41 -35.66 -26.08
N ARG A 254 -13.56 -35.43 -26.71
CA ARG A 254 -14.43 -36.50 -27.23
C ARG A 254 -14.67 -36.36 -28.75
N PRO A 255 -14.82 -37.50 -29.44
CA PRO A 255 -14.15 -37.76 -30.71
C PRO A 255 -15.05 -37.54 -31.91
N GLY A 256 -14.52 -36.90 -32.94
CA GLY A 256 -15.19 -36.67 -34.21
C GLY A 256 -14.18 -36.36 -35.31
N ASN A 257 -13.17 -37.22 -35.46
CA ASN A 257 -12.37 -37.35 -36.67
C ASN A 257 -12.09 -38.85 -36.83
N ALA A 258 -13.10 -39.55 -37.35
CA ALA A 258 -12.80 -40.67 -38.21
C ALA A 258 -12.28 -40.10 -39.54
N ASP A 259 -11.33 -40.82 -40.12
CA ASP A 259 -10.98 -40.84 -41.54
C ASP A 259 -9.62 -40.22 -41.94
N ALA A 260 -8.91 -41.04 -42.75
CA ALA A 260 -7.67 -40.83 -43.49
C ALA A 260 -6.36 -40.88 -42.66
N VAL A 261 -5.82 -42.06 -42.34
CA VAL A 261 -5.01 -42.95 -43.22
C VAL A 261 -3.77 -42.23 -43.78
N LEU A 262 -2.63 -42.46 -43.12
CA LEU A 262 -1.30 -42.34 -43.74
C LEU A 262 -1.03 -43.61 -44.57
N PRO A 263 -0.39 -43.48 -45.73
CA PRO A 263 0.83 -44.26 -45.93
C PRO A 263 1.93 -43.49 -46.66
N GLY A 264 3.18 -43.73 -46.28
CA GLY A 264 4.40 -43.25 -46.94
C GLY A 264 5.43 -42.73 -45.96
#